data_AF-A0A0T6BDX7-F1
#
_entry.id   AF-A0A0T6BDX7-F1
#
_cell.length_a   1.000
_cell.length_b   1.000
_cell.length_c   1.000
_cell.angle_alpha   90.00
_cell.angle_beta   90.00
_cell.angle_gamma   90.00
#
_symmetry.space_group_name_H-M   'P 1'
#
loop_
_entity.id
_entity.type
_entity.pdbx_description
1 polymer ?
#
loop_
_entity_poly.entity_id
_entity_poly.type
_entity_poly.pdbx_seq_one_letter_code
_entity_poly.pdbx_strand_id
1 'polypeptide(L)'
;AVAYGVLSFQFDIHPTILTIQIDMEKRHKVKVAIVYGFGASLIMFLVVYVLAYTKFSINVNNSILESLPTSTLFHLGVLMVAFQLCLSLGISNSALYQNLEDYVGISKEFNYHRCLLRTVLTVVAIVSAECVPEFDLVMSVIGGTLTGPLVFIFPPLIYLKLLSMEGAWSKEHAIKLNIVEHPAKVAKCADLYYTSIVHESRDYPKLN
;
A
#
# COMPACT_ATOMS: atom_id res chain seq x y z
N ALA A 1 -4.42 7.90 -20.14
CA ALA A 1 -4.59 6.61 -19.42
C ALA A 1 -3.28 6.18 -18.76
N VAL A 2 -2.18 6.07 -19.53
CA VAL A 2 -0.87 5.60 -19.02
C VAL A 2 -0.35 6.40 -17.81
N ALA A 3 -0.38 7.73 -17.89
CA ALA A 3 0.07 8.59 -16.80
C ALA A 3 -0.68 8.36 -15.47
N TYR A 4 -1.99 8.11 -15.51
CA TYR A 4 -2.75 7.83 -14.30
C TYR A 4 -2.30 6.52 -13.66
N GLY A 5 -2.15 5.46 -14.45
CA GLY A 5 -1.68 4.16 -13.94
C GLY A 5 -0.30 4.25 -13.31
N VAL A 6 0.65 4.94 -13.97
CA VAL A 6 2.00 5.12 -13.43
C VAL A 6 1.98 5.92 -12.12
N LEU A 7 1.18 7.00 -12.05
CA LEU A 7 1.04 7.79 -10.82
C LEU A 7 0.38 6.97 -9.70
N SER A 8 -0.65 6.17 -10.02
CA SER A 8 -1.28 5.27 -9.04
C SER A 8 -0.29 4.26 -8.50
N PHE A 9 0.52 3.62 -9.35
CA PHE A 9 1.58 2.70 -8.93
C PHE A 9 2.63 3.39 -8.05
N GLN A 10 3.06 4.60 -8.43
CA GLN A 10 4.11 5.32 -7.71
C GLN A 10 3.72 5.68 -6.26
N PHE A 11 2.43 5.89 -6.00
CA PHE A 11 1.89 6.20 -4.68
C PHE A 11 1.29 4.99 -3.96
N ASP A 12 1.63 3.76 -4.38
CA ASP A 12 1.30 2.53 -3.65
C ASP A 12 2.15 2.41 -2.37
N ILE A 13 1.76 3.16 -1.33
CA ILE A 13 2.43 3.16 -0.02
C ILE A 13 1.58 2.40 1.00
N HIS A 14 0.43 1.85 0.60
CA HIS A 14 -0.53 1.17 1.47
C HIS A 14 0.08 0.08 2.36
N PRO A 15 0.86 -0.88 1.86
CA PRO A 15 1.48 -1.90 2.71
C PRO A 15 2.54 -1.29 3.65
N THR A 16 3.28 -0.29 3.19
CA THR A 16 4.34 0.37 3.98
C THR A 16 3.76 1.24 5.09
N ILE A 17 2.63 1.92 4.85
CA ILE A 17 1.92 2.73 5.86
C ILE A 17 1.52 1.86 7.06
N LEU A 18 1.06 0.63 6.82
CA LEU A 18 0.68 -0.28 7.91
C LEU A 18 1.90 -0.65 8.77
N THR A 19 3.03 -0.98 8.14
CA THR A 19 4.28 -1.27 8.84
C THR A 19 4.78 -0.05 9.62
N ILE A 20 4.77 1.13 9.01
CA ILE A 20 5.15 2.40 9.68
C ILE A 20 4.23 2.67 10.88
N GLN A 21 2.93 2.47 10.73
CA GLN A 21 1.98 2.68 11.82
C GLN A 21 2.21 1.70 12.97
N ILE A 22 2.60 0.46 12.68
CA ILE A 22 2.93 -0.53 13.71
C ILE A 22 4.23 -0.15 14.45
N ASP A 23 5.20 0.39 13.72
CA ASP A 23 6.52 0.81 14.19
C ASP A 23 6.52 2.17 14.94
N MET A 24 5.56 3.05 14.67
CA MET A 24 5.46 4.36 15.31
C MET A 24 5.10 4.28 16.80
N GLU A 25 5.92 4.94 17.64
CA GLU A 25 5.66 5.13 19.07
C GLU A 25 4.29 5.81 19.33
N LYS A 26 3.93 6.81 18.50
CA LYS A 26 2.68 7.58 18.61
C LYS A 26 1.79 7.36 17.38
N ARG A 27 1.06 6.23 17.36
CA ARG A 27 0.18 5.83 16.26
C ARG A 27 -0.89 6.86 15.86
N HIS A 28 -1.32 7.72 16.77
CA HIS A 28 -2.30 8.78 16.47
C HIS A 28 -1.77 9.88 15.52
N LYS A 29 -0.45 10.03 15.39
CA LYS A 29 0.17 11.06 14.53
C LYS A 29 0.45 10.60 13.10
N VAL A 30 0.02 9.39 12.73
CA VAL A 30 0.24 8.81 11.39
C VAL A 30 -0.25 9.73 10.28
N LYS A 31 -1.42 10.38 10.42
CA LYS A 31 -1.95 11.31 9.41
C LYS A 31 -0.98 12.45 9.09
N VAL A 32 -0.37 13.04 10.13
CA VAL A 32 0.60 14.13 9.99
C VAL A 32 1.88 13.62 9.32
N ALA A 33 2.38 12.46 9.76
CA ALA A 33 3.57 11.84 9.18
C ALA A 33 3.39 11.52 7.69
N ILE A 34 2.23 11.00 7.31
CA ILE A 34 1.87 10.71 5.91
C ILE A 34 1.85 11.99 5.09
N VAL A 35 1.19 13.06 5.56
CA VAL A 35 1.15 14.34 4.82
C VAL A 35 2.55 14.91 4.58
N TYR A 36 3.41 14.90 5.59
CA TYR A 36 4.80 15.34 5.42
C TYR A 36 5.59 14.42 4.48
N GLY A 37 5.39 13.10 4.54
CA GLY A 37 6.04 12.14 3.66
C GLY A 37 5.68 12.35 2.19
N PHE A 38 4.37 12.39 1.89
CA PHE A 38 3.88 12.66 0.53
C PHE A 38 4.33 14.03 0.03
N GLY A 39 4.28 15.07 0.88
CA GLY A 39 4.75 16.41 0.53
C GLY A 39 6.24 16.42 0.14
N ALA A 40 7.09 15.77 0.95
CA ALA A 40 8.51 15.65 0.65
C ALA A 40 8.79 14.87 -0.64
N SER A 41 8.08 13.77 -0.88
CA SER A 41 8.20 12.99 -2.13
C SER A 41 7.78 13.79 -3.37
N LEU A 42 6.68 14.56 -3.29
CA LEU A 42 6.24 15.42 -4.38
C LEU A 42 7.28 16.50 -4.71
N ILE A 43 7.88 17.12 -3.68
CA ILE A 43 8.94 18.11 -3.87
C ILE A 43 10.17 17.47 -4.55
N MET A 44 10.60 16.29 -4.08
CA MET A 44 11.69 15.54 -4.70
C MET A 44 11.41 15.25 -6.19
N PHE A 45 10.20 14.76 -6.50
CA PHE A 45 9.82 14.48 -7.89
C PHE A 45 9.77 15.75 -8.75
N LEU A 46 9.28 16.87 -8.21
CA LEU A 46 9.28 18.15 -8.92
C LEU A 46 10.71 18.61 -9.25
N VAL A 47 11.63 18.51 -8.29
CA VAL A 47 13.04 18.88 -8.50
C VAL A 47 13.67 18.02 -9.60
N VAL A 48 13.48 16.71 -9.54
CA VAL A 48 13.98 15.78 -10.57
C VAL A 48 13.37 16.09 -11.93
N TYR A 49 12.06 16.35 -12.00
CA TYR A 49 11.38 16.73 -13.24
C TYR A 49 11.95 18.01 -13.86
N VAL A 50 12.15 19.06 -13.06
CA VAL A 50 12.74 20.33 -13.54
C VAL A 50 14.17 20.11 -14.05
N LEU A 51 14.98 19.33 -13.33
CA LEU A 51 16.35 18.99 -13.75
C LEU A 51 16.36 18.17 -15.05
N ALA A 52 15.47 17.19 -15.20
CA ALA A 52 15.36 16.38 -16.41
C ALA A 52 14.92 17.23 -17.61
N TYR A 53 13.88 18.06 -17.43
CA TYR A 53 13.34 18.94 -18.46
C TYR A 53 14.38 19.96 -18.96
N THR A 54 15.14 20.57 -18.04
CA THR A 54 16.18 21.55 -18.38
C THR A 54 17.39 20.94 -19.08
N LYS A 55 17.70 19.65 -18.82
CA LYS A 55 18.88 18.97 -19.39
C LYS A 55 18.62 18.20 -20.67
N PHE A 56 17.47 17.54 -20.81
CA PHE A 56 17.17 16.67 -21.95
C PHE A 56 16.29 17.32 -23.02
N SER A 57 15.62 18.43 -22.70
CA SER A 57 14.59 19.01 -23.58
C SER A 57 13.56 17.94 -24.02
N ILE A 58 12.76 18.20 -25.04
CA ILE A 58 11.52 17.45 -25.37
C ILE A 58 11.78 15.98 -25.84
N ASN A 59 13.04 15.55 -25.99
CA ASN A 59 13.42 14.19 -26.44
C ASN A 59 13.92 13.33 -25.27
N VAL A 60 13.02 12.97 -24.36
CA VAL A 60 13.29 11.99 -23.29
C VAL A 60 12.74 10.63 -23.72
N ASN A 61 13.57 9.60 -23.72
CA ASN A 61 13.14 8.22 -23.97
C ASN A 61 12.34 7.68 -22.76
N ASN A 62 11.66 6.54 -22.90
CA ASN A 62 10.76 6.00 -21.85
C ASN A 62 11.45 5.81 -20.48
N SER A 63 12.77 5.63 -20.47
CA SER A 63 13.60 5.69 -19.26
C SER A 63 14.59 6.85 -19.32
N ILE A 64 14.63 7.67 -18.26
CA ILE A 64 15.62 8.74 -18.10
C ILE A 64 17.04 8.15 -18.18
N LEU A 65 17.26 6.96 -17.61
CA LEU A 65 18.57 6.29 -17.60
C LEU A 65 19.10 5.99 -19.00
N GLU A 66 18.21 5.70 -19.95
CA GLU A 66 18.59 5.40 -21.34
C GLU A 66 18.91 6.68 -22.14
N SER A 67 18.38 7.81 -21.70
CA SER A 67 18.63 9.10 -22.33
C SER A 67 19.97 9.71 -21.91
N LEU A 68 20.60 9.24 -20.82
CA LEU A 68 21.78 9.90 -20.24
C LEU A 68 23.07 9.68 -21.06
N PRO A 69 23.88 10.74 -21.28
CA PRO A 69 25.16 10.62 -21.97
C PRO A 69 26.17 9.85 -21.10
N THR A 70 26.92 8.95 -21.74
CA THR A 70 27.92 8.12 -21.07
C THR A 70 29.05 8.96 -20.47
N SER A 71 29.16 8.92 -19.14
CA SER A 71 30.25 9.52 -18.36
C SER A 71 30.64 8.58 -17.21
N THR A 72 31.86 8.71 -16.69
CA THR A 72 32.34 7.84 -15.60
C THR A 72 31.47 7.95 -14.34
N LEU A 73 31.01 9.15 -14.00
CA LEU A 73 30.08 9.37 -12.88
C LEU A 73 28.69 8.79 -13.15
N PHE A 74 28.23 8.83 -14.40
CA PHE A 74 26.97 8.18 -14.80
C PHE A 74 27.04 6.66 -14.61
N HIS A 75 28.12 6.01 -15.04
CA HIS A 75 28.29 4.57 -14.82
C HIS A 75 28.31 4.20 -13.32
N LEU A 76 28.96 5.01 -12.48
CA LEU A 76 28.92 4.82 -11.03
C LEU A 76 27.50 4.99 -10.47
N GLY A 77 26.76 5.98 -10.96
CA GLY A 77 25.36 6.20 -10.58
C GLY A 77 24.45 5.04 -10.98
N VAL A 78 24.57 4.55 -12.22
CA VAL A 78 23.83 3.38 -12.70
C VAL A 78 24.15 2.13 -11.88
N LEU A 79 25.43 1.91 -11.54
CA LEU A 79 25.85 0.81 -10.67
C LEU A 79 25.20 0.92 -9.28
N MET A 80 25.18 2.12 -8.69
CA MET A 80 24.58 2.36 -7.38
C MET A 80 23.07 2.14 -7.39
N VAL A 81 22.38 2.59 -8.45
CA VAL A 81 20.95 2.32 -8.65
C VAL A 81 20.69 0.83 -8.83
N ALA A 82 21.48 0.15 -9.66
CA ALA A 82 21.36 -1.30 -9.84
C ALA A 82 21.56 -2.06 -8.52
N PHE A 83 22.57 -1.68 -7.73
CA PHE A 83 22.82 -2.25 -6.41
C PHE A 83 21.65 -2.01 -5.45
N GLN A 84 21.12 -0.79 -5.40
CA GLN A 84 19.95 -0.44 -4.60
C GLN A 84 18.72 -1.28 -4.99
N LEU A 85 18.49 -1.49 -6.29
CA LEU A 85 17.39 -2.31 -6.80
C LEU A 85 17.56 -3.79 -6.41
N CYS A 86 18.78 -4.35 -6.53
CA CYS A 86 19.06 -5.71 -6.10
C CYS A 86 18.75 -5.94 -4.61
N LEU A 87 19.17 -5.03 -3.74
CA LEU A 87 18.86 -5.10 -2.31
C LEU A 87 17.35 -4.98 -2.06
N SER A 88 16.70 -4.04 -2.73
CA SER A 88 15.26 -3.79 -2.58
C SER A 88 14.42 -4.98 -3.04
N LEU A 89 14.78 -5.61 -4.17
CA LEU A 89 14.12 -6.82 -4.68
C LEU A 89 14.28 -7.98 -3.71
N GLY A 90 15.48 -8.18 -3.14
CA GLY A 90 15.71 -9.23 -2.16
C GLY A 90 14.82 -9.09 -0.91
N ILE A 91 14.73 -7.88 -0.37
CA ILE A 91 13.93 -7.59 0.82
C ILE A 91 12.43 -7.66 0.50
N SER A 92 11.98 -7.05 -0.59
CA SER A 92 10.56 -6.99 -0.97
C SER A 92 10.02 -8.38 -1.32
N ASN A 93 10.75 -9.15 -2.12
CA ASN A 93 10.32 -10.50 -2.51
C ASN A 93 10.32 -11.48 -1.33
N SER A 94 11.10 -11.21 -0.27
CA SER A 94 11.12 -12.09 0.90
C SER A 94 9.75 -12.22 1.57
N ALA A 95 8.98 -11.13 1.68
CA ALA A 95 7.63 -11.13 2.22
C ALA A 95 6.65 -11.85 1.28
N LEU A 96 6.79 -11.65 -0.04
CA LEU A 96 6.00 -12.35 -1.05
C LEU A 96 6.22 -13.88 -0.97
N TYR A 97 7.47 -14.30 -0.89
CA TYR A 97 7.82 -15.72 -0.78
C TYR A 97 7.26 -16.35 0.49
N GLN A 98 7.32 -15.66 1.63
CA GLN A 98 6.74 -16.16 2.88
C GLN A 98 5.22 -16.35 2.76
N ASN A 99 4.51 -15.39 2.18
CA ASN A 99 3.06 -15.50 1.95
C ASN A 99 2.70 -16.67 1.03
N LEU A 100 3.48 -16.90 -0.03
CA LEU A 100 3.27 -18.02 -0.95
C LEU A 100 3.65 -19.37 -0.33
N GLU A 101 4.74 -19.43 0.44
CA GLU A 101 5.15 -20.61 1.19
C GLU A 101 4.05 -21.03 2.19
N ASP A 102 3.45 -20.07 2.89
CA ASP A 102 2.35 -20.32 3.82
C ASP A 102 1.08 -20.79 3.10
N TYR A 103 0.78 -20.25 1.90
CA TYR A 103 -0.37 -20.70 1.09
C TYR A 103 -0.20 -22.12 0.54
N VAL A 104 1.02 -22.49 0.15
CA VAL A 104 1.35 -23.85 -0.32
C VAL A 104 1.53 -24.84 0.85
N GLY A 105 1.52 -24.36 2.10
CA GLY A 105 1.65 -25.20 3.30
C GLY A 105 3.06 -25.73 3.53
N ILE A 106 4.08 -25.02 3.04
CA ILE A 106 5.49 -25.43 3.19
C ILE A 106 5.96 -25.10 4.60
N SER A 107 6.40 -26.13 5.33
CA SER A 107 6.94 -25.99 6.71
C SER A 107 7.98 -24.88 6.82
N LYS A 108 8.01 -24.19 7.97
CA LYS A 108 8.88 -23.04 8.28
C LYS A 108 10.37 -23.38 8.37
N GLU A 109 10.71 -24.66 8.39
CA GLU A 109 12.09 -25.13 8.39
C GLU A 109 12.78 -24.99 7.03
N PHE A 110 14.11 -24.94 7.05
CA PHE A 110 14.92 -24.80 5.84
C PHE A 110 14.79 -26.08 5.00
N ASN A 111 14.04 -26.00 3.91
CA ASN A 111 13.72 -27.14 3.05
C ASN A 111 14.08 -26.83 1.59
N TYR A 112 14.54 -27.83 0.85
CA TYR A 112 14.83 -27.73 -0.58
C TYR A 112 13.61 -27.26 -1.38
N HIS A 113 12.40 -27.60 -0.93
CA HIS A 113 11.15 -27.11 -1.52
C HIS A 113 11.02 -25.57 -1.50
N ARG A 114 11.54 -24.89 -0.47
CA ARG A 114 11.55 -23.42 -0.40
C ARG A 114 12.50 -22.81 -1.42
N CYS A 115 13.70 -23.39 -1.53
CA CYS A 115 14.69 -22.95 -2.51
C CYS A 115 14.15 -23.13 -3.94
N LEU A 116 13.50 -24.26 -4.22
CA LEU A 116 12.86 -24.52 -5.51
C LEU A 116 11.77 -23.48 -5.81
N LEU A 117 10.85 -23.24 -4.87
CA LEU A 117 9.75 -22.28 -5.06
C LEU A 117 10.26 -20.86 -5.31
N ARG A 118 11.24 -20.39 -4.54
CA ARG A 118 11.85 -19.06 -4.72
C ARG A 118 12.58 -18.93 -6.05
N THR A 119 13.30 -19.98 -6.46
CA THR A 119 14.01 -20.01 -7.75
C THR A 119 13.01 -19.96 -8.90
N VAL A 120 11.94 -20.77 -8.86
CA VAL A 120 10.89 -20.76 -9.86
C VAL A 120 10.23 -19.40 -9.96
N LEU A 121 9.83 -18.78 -8.85
CA LEU A 121 9.22 -17.45 -8.85
C LEU A 121 10.16 -16.37 -9.41
N THR A 122 11.45 -16.44 -9.08
CA THR A 122 12.45 -15.51 -9.62
C THR A 122 12.62 -15.71 -11.12
N VAL A 123 12.66 -16.96 -11.61
CA VAL A 123 12.74 -17.26 -13.03
C VAL A 123 11.52 -16.76 -13.78
N VAL A 124 10.30 -16.93 -13.23
CA VAL A 124 9.09 -16.38 -13.82
C VAL A 124 9.17 -14.85 -13.89
N ALA A 125 9.66 -14.18 -12.85
CA ALA A 125 9.84 -12.73 -12.85
C ALA A 125 10.85 -12.27 -13.92
N ILE A 126 11.95 -13.00 -14.10
CA ILE A 126 12.95 -12.71 -15.15
C ILE A 126 12.32 -12.89 -16.54
N VAL A 127 11.61 -14.00 -16.77
CA VAL A 127 10.93 -14.25 -18.06
C VAL A 127 9.91 -13.15 -18.33
N SER A 128 9.15 -12.70 -17.32
CA SER A 128 8.22 -11.58 -17.49
C SER A 128 8.91 -10.26 -17.84
N ALA A 129 10.10 -10.01 -17.26
CA ALA A 129 10.87 -8.80 -17.53
C ALA A 129 11.43 -8.79 -18.96
N GLU A 130 11.82 -9.95 -19.49
CA GLU A 130 12.24 -10.11 -20.89
C GLU A 130 11.06 -9.97 -21.88
N CYS A 131 9.86 -10.42 -21.50
CA CYS A 131 8.69 -10.33 -22.37
C CYS A 131 8.15 -8.91 -22.56
N VAL A 132 8.28 -8.03 -21.55
CA VAL A 132 7.77 -6.65 -21.60
C VAL A 132 8.88 -5.67 -21.26
N PRO A 133 9.67 -5.22 -22.25
CA PRO A 133 10.81 -4.33 -22.02
C PRO A 133 10.38 -2.88 -21.66
N GLU A 134 9.12 -2.52 -21.91
CA GLU A 134 8.56 -1.21 -21.59
C GLU A 134 8.09 -1.13 -20.14
N PHE A 135 8.97 -0.63 -19.27
CA PHE A 135 8.71 -0.53 -17.83
C PHE A 135 7.52 0.38 -17.49
N ASP A 136 7.34 1.48 -18.21
CA ASP A 136 6.26 2.45 -18.03
C ASP A 136 4.88 1.85 -18.35
N LEU A 137 4.79 1.00 -19.38
CA LEU A 137 3.59 0.24 -19.70
C LEU A 137 3.22 -0.72 -18.58
N VAL A 138 4.18 -1.49 -18.06
CA VAL A 138 3.96 -2.44 -16.95
C VAL A 138 3.48 -1.71 -15.70
N MET A 139 4.14 -0.61 -15.32
CA MET A 139 3.72 0.22 -14.18
C MET A 139 2.32 0.78 -14.37
N SER A 140 1.99 1.24 -15.58
CA SER A 140 0.65 1.75 -15.87
C SER A 140 -0.43 0.69 -15.70
N VAL A 141 -0.18 -0.52 -16.20
CA VAL A 141 -1.16 -1.61 -16.11
C VAL A 141 -1.33 -2.00 -14.64
N ILE A 142 -0.24 -2.27 -13.93
CA ILE A 142 -0.27 -2.65 -12.52
C ILE A 142 -0.95 -1.58 -11.67
N GLY A 143 -0.55 -0.31 -11.80
CA GLY A 143 -1.13 0.77 -11.01
C GLY A 143 -2.61 1.02 -11.32
N GLY A 144 -3.00 0.88 -12.59
CA GLY A 144 -4.40 1.03 -12.99
C GLY A 144 -5.29 -0.12 -12.52
N THR A 145 -4.83 -1.37 -12.63
CA THR A 145 -5.66 -2.57 -12.36
C THR A 145 -5.59 -3.06 -10.92
N LEU A 146 -4.43 -2.94 -10.26
CA LEU A 146 -4.24 -3.42 -8.89
C LEU A 146 -4.38 -2.27 -7.90
N THR A 147 -3.56 -1.23 -8.05
CA THR A 147 -3.53 -0.13 -7.08
C THR A 147 -4.82 0.68 -7.10
N GLY A 148 -5.37 1.01 -8.28
CA GLY A 148 -6.62 1.76 -8.42
C GLY A 148 -7.79 1.20 -7.57
N PRO A 149 -8.21 -0.06 -7.78
CA PRO A 149 -9.22 -0.71 -6.94
C PRO A 149 -8.83 -0.79 -5.46
N LEU A 150 -7.55 -1.05 -5.16
CA LEU A 150 -7.09 -1.17 -3.77
C LEU A 150 -7.19 0.15 -3.00
N VAL A 151 -6.95 1.29 -3.66
CA VAL A 151 -7.07 2.61 -3.03
C VAL A 151 -8.53 3.07 -2.92
N PHE A 152 -9.33 2.88 -3.97
CA PHE A 152 -10.68 3.48 -4.02
C PHE A 152 -11.80 2.54 -3.57
N ILE A 153 -11.68 1.23 -3.83
CA ILE A 153 -12.75 0.26 -3.57
C ILE A 153 -12.56 -0.43 -2.22
N PHE A 154 -11.32 -0.74 -1.85
CA PHE A 154 -11.05 -1.50 -0.63
C PHE A 154 -11.43 -0.76 0.67
N PRO A 155 -11.11 0.54 0.86
CA PRO A 155 -11.51 1.26 2.07
C PRO A 155 -13.03 1.32 2.31
N PRO A 156 -13.88 1.69 1.34
CA PRO A 156 -15.33 1.70 1.56
C PRO A 156 -15.90 0.30 1.76
N LEU A 157 -15.37 -0.74 1.08
CA LEU A 157 -15.79 -2.12 1.31
C LEU A 157 -15.48 -2.58 2.73
N ILE A 158 -14.27 -2.30 3.24
CA ILE A 158 -13.91 -2.61 4.63
C ILE A 158 -14.82 -1.83 5.58
N TYR A 159 -15.04 -0.54 5.34
CA TYR A 159 -15.89 0.29 6.20
C TYR A 159 -17.33 -0.23 6.28
N LEU A 160 -17.92 -0.60 5.14
CA LEU A 160 -19.27 -1.19 5.09
C LEU A 160 -19.31 -2.54 5.80
N LYS A 161 -18.28 -3.38 5.64
CA LYS A 161 -18.18 -4.67 6.33
C LYS A 161 -18.07 -4.46 7.85
N LEU A 162 -17.29 -3.48 8.30
CA LEU A 162 -17.16 -3.12 9.72
C LEU A 162 -18.51 -2.67 10.32
N LEU A 163 -19.24 -1.79 9.62
CA LEU A 163 -20.59 -1.36 10.04
C LEU A 163 -21.57 -2.53 10.13
N SER A 164 -21.53 -3.45 9.17
CA SER A 164 -22.37 -4.65 9.20
C SER A 164 -22.04 -5.56 10.37
N MET A 165 -20.76 -5.69 10.74
CA MET A 165 -20.32 -6.47 11.89
C MET A 165 -20.74 -5.82 13.21
N GLU A 166 -20.65 -4.49 13.32
CA GLU A 166 -21.10 -3.74 14.50
C GLU A 166 -22.62 -3.86 14.71
N GLY A 167 -23.40 -3.75 13.62
CA GLY A 167 -24.85 -3.96 13.67
C GLY A 167 -25.25 -5.38 14.06
N ALA A 168 -24.50 -6.40 13.62
CA ALA A 168 -24.72 -7.79 14.02
C ALA A 168 -24.38 -8.00 15.51
N TRP A 169 -23.23 -7.47 15.96
CA TRP A 169 -22.78 -7.56 17.35
C TRP A 169 -23.74 -6.87 18.33
N SER A 170 -24.26 -5.69 17.96
CA SER A 170 -25.26 -4.94 18.74
C SER A 170 -26.57 -5.71 18.89
N LYS A 171 -27.07 -6.32 17.80
CA LYS A 171 -28.28 -7.17 17.84
C LYS A 171 -28.11 -8.39 18.73
N GLU A 172 -26.95 -9.05 18.68
CA GLU A 172 -26.67 -10.24 19.48
C GLU A 172 -26.58 -9.91 20.99
N HIS A 173 -25.98 -8.77 21.35
CA HIS A 173 -25.95 -8.29 22.74
C HIS A 173 -27.33 -7.84 23.24
N ALA A 174 -28.12 -7.16 22.40
CA ALA A 174 -29.49 -6.79 22.74
C ALA A 174 -30.36 -8.02 23.02
N ILE A 175 -30.24 -9.09 22.23
CA ILE A 175 -30.98 -10.35 22.45
C ILE A 175 -30.52 -11.01 23.77
N LYS A 176 -29.21 -11.06 24.05
CA LYS A 176 -28.70 -11.61 25.32
C LYS A 176 -29.15 -10.81 26.55
N LEU A 177 -29.12 -9.48 26.48
CA LEU A 177 -29.60 -8.61 27.56
C LEU A 177 -31.11 -8.73 27.78
N ASN A 178 -31.89 -8.87 26.70
CA ASN A 178 -33.35 -9.01 26.77
C ASN A 178 -33.79 -10.42 27.25
N ILE A 179 -32.90 -11.42 27.21
CA ILE A 179 -33.11 -12.75 27.80
C ILE A 179 -32.71 -12.78 29.30
N VAL A 180 -31.82 -11.87 29.74
CA VAL A 180 -31.16 -11.96 31.07
C VAL A 180 -31.65 -10.94 32.10
N GLU A 181 -32.13 -9.74 31.73
CA GLU A 181 -32.52 -8.73 32.73
C GLU A 181 -33.85 -8.02 32.46
N HIS A 182 -34.62 -7.87 33.53
CA HIS A 182 -35.89 -7.17 33.66
C HIS A 182 -36.09 -5.95 32.71
N PRO A 183 -37.28 -5.82 32.09
CA PRO A 183 -37.56 -4.92 30.96
C PRO A 183 -37.50 -3.41 31.25
N ALA A 184 -37.34 -2.97 32.50
CA ALA A 184 -37.50 -1.55 32.88
C ALA A 184 -36.18 -0.76 33.00
N LYS A 185 -35.02 -1.41 33.12
CA LYS A 185 -33.73 -0.72 33.37
C LYS A 185 -32.86 -0.60 32.11
N VAL A 186 -32.99 -1.52 31.17
CA VAL A 186 -32.11 -1.61 29.98
C VAL A 186 -32.46 -0.55 28.92
N ALA A 187 -33.74 -0.18 28.77
CA ALA A 187 -34.16 0.87 27.84
C ALA A 187 -33.47 2.22 28.14
N LYS A 188 -33.21 2.52 29.41
CA LYS A 188 -32.55 3.76 29.84
C LYS A 188 -31.04 3.75 29.59
N CYS A 189 -30.39 2.59 29.67
CA CYS A 189 -28.95 2.44 29.35
C CYS A 189 -28.69 2.35 27.84
N ALA A 190 -29.61 1.74 27.08
CA ALA A 190 -29.53 1.72 25.62
C ALA A 190 -29.71 3.14 25.03
N ASP A 191 -30.66 3.93 25.55
CA ASP A 191 -30.83 5.34 25.14
C ASP A 191 -29.60 6.20 25.49
N LEU A 192 -28.99 6.01 26.67
CA LEU A 192 -27.77 6.71 27.10
C LEU A 192 -26.54 6.34 26.25
N TYR A 193 -26.43 5.08 25.82
CA TYR A 193 -25.34 4.64 24.93
C TYR A 193 -25.55 5.10 23.49
N TYR A 194 -26.79 5.13 23.00
CA TYR A 194 -27.10 5.68 21.67
C TYR A 194 -26.87 7.19 21.61
N THR A 195 -27.21 7.93 22.68
CA THR A 195 -26.92 9.38 22.76
C THR A 195 -25.44 9.68 22.94
N SER A 196 -24.63 8.83 23.60
CA SER A 196 -23.18 9.03 23.68
C SER A 196 -22.49 8.79 22.33
N ILE A 197 -22.89 7.76 21.57
CA ILE A 197 -22.33 7.49 20.24
C ILE A 197 -22.74 8.56 19.22
N VAL A 198 -23.99 9.04 19.26
CA VAL A 198 -24.45 10.13 18.40
C VAL A 198 -23.76 11.46 18.75
N HIS A 199 -23.43 11.71 20.02
CA HIS A 199 -22.64 12.87 20.41
C HIS A 199 -21.15 12.77 20.01
N GLU A 200 -20.52 11.60 20.14
CA GLU A 200 -19.14 11.36 19.68
C GLU A 200 -19.04 11.48 18.14
N SER A 201 -20.10 11.08 17.41
CA SER A 201 -20.17 11.26 15.95
C SER A 201 -20.35 12.72 15.50
N ARG A 202 -20.74 13.63 16.40
CA ARG A 202 -20.87 15.08 16.14
C ARG A 202 -19.55 15.83 16.27
N ASP A 203 -18.53 15.24 16.90
CA ASP A 203 -17.22 15.84 17.15
C ASP A 203 -16.17 15.52 16.06
N TYR A 204 -16.55 14.80 15.01
CA TYR A 204 -15.77 14.83 13.77
C TYR A 204 -16.02 16.16 13.07
N PRO A 205 -14.99 16.99 12.80
CA PRO A 205 -15.18 18.22 12.06
C PRO A 205 -15.79 17.88 10.71
N LYS A 206 -16.97 18.44 10.44
CA LYS A 206 -17.55 18.46 9.10
C LYS A 206 -16.51 19.09 8.18
N LEU A 207 -15.94 18.28 7.28
CA LEU A 207 -15.21 18.83 6.14
C LEU A 207 -16.24 19.60 5.30
N ASN A 208 -16.18 20.93 5.41
CA ASN A 208 -16.50 21.82 4.30
C ASN A 208 -15.43 21.66 3.22
#